data_AF-A0A7S2GVN2-F1
#
_entry.id   AF-A0A7S2GVN2-F1
#
_cell.length_a   1.000
_cell.length_b   1.000
_cell.length_c   1.000
_cell.angle_alpha   90.00
_cell.angle_beta   90.00
_cell.angle_gamma   90.00
#
_symmetry.space_group_name_H-M   'P 1'
#
loop_
_entity.id
_entity.type
_entity.pdbx_description
1 polymer ?
#
loop_
_entity_poly.entity_id
_entity_poly.type
_entity_poly.pdbx_seq_one_letter_code
_entity_poly.pdbx_strand_id
1 'polypeptide(L)'
;VGFPQDLEQRVCCYMAGVLLAPALLLHGDMSRLATAFRQADGDYDGLVLRSVAHELLQEHSCHESTVDTFGEDEIEDALEIADVKGTGVFRFCGLVVAAMLAKRLPRAVGVPNGSSR
;
A
#
# COMPACT_ATOMS: atom_id res chain seq x y z
N VAL A 1 26.78 -7.61 9.11
CA VAL A 1 25.46 -7.91 9.69
C VAL A 1 24.50 -7.96 8.53
N GLY A 2 24.08 -9.15 8.10
CA GLY A 2 23.11 -9.29 7.02
C GLY A 2 21.76 -8.76 7.48
N PHE A 3 21.01 -8.14 6.59
CA PHE A 3 19.63 -7.80 6.89
C PHE A 3 18.83 -9.11 6.99
N PRO A 4 17.84 -9.21 7.90
CA PRO A 4 16.91 -10.34 7.86
C PRO A 4 16.29 -10.42 6.47
N GLN A 5 16.22 -11.62 5.87
CA GLN A 5 15.80 -11.81 4.47
C GLN A 5 14.45 -11.14 4.17
N ASP A 6 13.53 -11.16 5.13
CA ASP A 6 12.22 -10.52 5.02
C ASP A 6 12.31 -8.99 4.86
N LEU A 7 13.28 -8.36 5.53
CA LEU A 7 13.51 -6.92 5.45
C LEU A 7 14.13 -6.53 4.11
N GLU A 8 15.07 -7.33 3.59
CA GLU A 8 15.64 -7.09 2.24
C GLU A 8 14.56 -7.14 1.17
N GLN A 9 13.66 -8.12 1.26
CA GLN A 9 12.53 -8.26 0.34
C GLN A 9 11.56 -7.08 0.45
N ARG A 10 11.16 -6.68 1.67
CA ARG A 10 10.28 -5.51 1.88
C ARG A 10 10.91 -4.22 1.35
N VAL A 11 12.21 -4.00 1.61
CA VAL A 11 12.95 -2.84 1.08
C VAL A 11 12.97 -2.87 -0.46
N CYS A 12 13.19 -4.03 -1.07
CA CYS A 12 13.18 -4.18 -2.52
C CYS A 12 11.80 -3.86 -3.12
N CYS A 13 10.72 -4.41 -2.54
CA CYS A 13 9.34 -4.12 -2.96
C CYS A 13 9.01 -2.63 -2.83
N TYR A 14 9.41 -2.02 -1.71
CA TYR A 14 9.21 -0.60 -1.47
C TYR A 14 9.94 0.27 -2.52
N MET A 15 11.23 0.02 -2.76
CA MET A 15 12.01 0.77 -3.75
C MET A 15 11.44 0.60 -5.16
N ALA A 16 11.09 -0.64 -5.53
CA ALA A 16 10.47 -0.91 -6.83
C ALA A 16 9.13 -0.16 -6.97
N GLY A 17 8.27 -0.19 -5.94
CA GLY A 17 7.02 0.54 -5.92
C GLY A 17 7.22 2.05 -6.11
N VAL A 18 8.16 2.65 -5.37
CA VAL A 18 8.47 4.09 -5.50
C VAL A 18 8.95 4.44 -6.91
N LEU A 19 9.84 3.62 -7.49
CA LEU A 19 10.37 3.85 -8.83
C LEU A 19 9.33 3.65 -9.94
N LEU A 20 8.38 2.75 -9.74
CA LEU A 20 7.32 2.45 -10.70
C LEU A 20 6.10 3.35 -10.56
N ALA A 21 5.93 4.04 -9.42
CA ALA A 21 4.75 4.86 -9.15
C ALA A 21 4.42 5.88 -10.24
N PRO A 22 5.38 6.65 -10.79
CA PRO A 22 5.09 7.61 -11.85
C PRO A 22 4.63 6.96 -13.17
N ALA A 23 4.98 5.69 -13.40
CA ALA A 23 4.63 4.95 -14.61
C ALA A 23 3.30 4.17 -14.47
N LEU A 24 2.94 3.78 -13.24
CA LEU A 24 1.79 2.92 -12.97
C LEU A 24 0.56 3.65 -12.46
N LEU A 25 0.72 4.85 -11.90
CA LEU A 25 -0.40 5.66 -11.40
C LEU A 25 -0.75 6.77 -12.37
N LEU A 26 -2.05 7.01 -12.57
CA LEU A 26 -2.51 8.19 -13.29
C LEU A 26 -2.20 9.43 -12.46
N HIS A 27 -1.83 10.52 -13.14
CA HIS A 27 -1.49 11.78 -12.46
C HIS A 27 -2.65 12.32 -11.59
N GLY A 28 -3.89 12.08 -12.02
CA GLY A 28 -5.09 12.43 -11.26
C GLY A 28 -5.21 11.67 -9.93
N ASP A 29 -4.93 10.36 -9.95
CA ASP A 29 -5.01 9.49 -8.76
C ASP A 29 -3.96 9.92 -7.74
N MET A 30 -2.72 10.12 -8.20
CA MET A 30 -1.63 10.58 -7.35
C MET A 30 -1.92 11.94 -6.71
N SER A 31 -2.50 12.88 -7.47
CA SER A 31 -2.87 14.22 -6.95
C SER A 31 -4.00 14.16 -5.93
N ARG A 32 -5.00 13.31 -6.14
CA ARG A 32 -6.10 13.08 -5.19
C ARG A 32 -5.57 12.46 -3.90
N LEU A 33 -4.76 11.40 -4.00
CA LEU A 33 -4.16 10.75 -2.85
C LEU A 33 -3.25 11.70 -2.06
N ALA A 34 -2.46 12.53 -2.75
CA ALA A 34 -1.61 13.56 -2.12
C ALA A 34 -2.42 14.65 -1.41
N THR A 35 -3.62 14.95 -1.92
CA THR A 35 -4.52 15.93 -1.29
C THR A 35 -5.17 15.32 -0.05
N ALA A 36 -5.68 14.10 -0.13
CA ALA A 36 -6.27 13.39 1.00
C ALA A 36 -5.25 13.15 2.12
N PHE A 37 -4.02 12.74 1.78
CA PHE A 37 -2.91 12.60 2.74
C PHE A 37 -2.65 13.90 3.50
N ARG A 38 -2.51 15.03 2.78
CA ARG A 38 -2.26 16.35 3.41
C ARG A 38 -3.41 16.85 4.28
N GLN A 39 -4.63 16.37 4.03
CA GLN A 39 -5.79 16.70 4.87
C GLN A 39 -5.84 15.84 6.14
N ALA A 40 -5.38 14.59 6.05
CA ALA A 40 -5.34 13.64 7.16
C ALA A 40 -4.12 13.85 8.08
N ASP A 41 -3.03 14.36 7.54
CA ASP A 41 -1.82 14.80 8.27
C ASP A 41 -2.12 16.10 9.05
N GLY A 42 -2.81 15.96 10.18
CA GLY A 42 -3.36 17.07 10.96
C GLY A 42 -2.32 17.92 11.69
N ASP A 43 -1.14 17.37 11.96
CA ASP A 43 -0.01 18.06 12.59
C ASP A 43 1.12 18.43 11.60
N TYR A 44 0.96 18.06 10.32
CA TYR A 44 1.88 18.39 9.22
C TYR A 44 3.30 17.84 9.40
N ASP A 45 3.43 16.70 10.06
CA ASP A 45 4.73 16.04 10.27
C ASP A 45 5.11 15.13 9.09
N GLY A 46 4.22 14.98 8.12
CA GLY A 46 4.40 14.13 6.95
C GLY A 46 4.19 12.65 7.22
N LEU A 47 3.50 12.29 8.31
CA LEU A 47 3.18 10.93 8.72
C LEU A 47 1.66 10.78 8.93
N VAL A 48 1.17 9.57 8.68
CA VAL A 48 -0.19 9.16 9.07
C VAL A 48 -0.15 7.80 9.74
N LEU A 49 -1.06 7.56 10.69
CA LEU A 49 -1.21 6.26 11.35
C LEU A 49 -1.72 5.20 10.37
N ARG A 50 -1.45 3.92 10.65
CA ARG A 50 -1.94 2.77 9.86
C ARG A 50 -3.45 2.79 9.64
N SER A 51 -4.23 3.10 10.67
CA SER A 51 -5.70 3.19 10.57
C SER A 51 -6.13 4.28 9.57
N VAL A 52 -5.49 5.44 9.64
CA VAL A 52 -5.74 6.55 8.71
C VAL A 52 -5.29 6.19 7.29
N ALA A 53 -4.13 5.54 7.14
CA ALA A 53 -3.66 5.04 5.85
C ALA A 53 -4.66 4.04 5.24
N HIS A 54 -5.21 3.14 6.05
CA HIS A 54 -6.23 2.18 5.62
C HIS A 54 -7.50 2.89 5.13
N GLU A 55 -8.03 3.83 5.92
CA GLU A 55 -9.20 4.65 5.55
C GLU A 55 -8.97 5.40 4.23
N LEU A 56 -7.81 6.05 4.08
CA LEU A 56 -7.44 6.77 2.87
C LEU A 56 -7.40 5.86 1.63
N LEU A 57 -6.87 4.64 1.76
CA LEU A 57 -6.80 3.67 0.66
C LEU A 57 -8.19 3.14 0.30
N GLN A 58 -9.04 2.90 1.29
CA GLN A 58 -10.41 2.45 1.10
C GLN A 58 -11.24 3.53 0.38
N GLU A 59 -11.16 4.78 0.82
CA GLU A 59 -11.82 5.91 0.16
C GLU A 59 -11.29 6.16 -1.26
N HIS A 60 -9.98 6.01 -1.47
CA HIS A 60 -9.36 6.17 -2.78
C HIS A 60 -9.86 5.11 -3.78
N SER A 61 -10.09 3.88 -3.31
CA SER A 61 -10.61 2.77 -4.13
C SER A 61 -12.04 3.01 -4.64
N CYS A 62 -12.86 3.71 -3.86
CA CYS A 62 -14.26 4.00 -4.18
C CYS A 62 -14.43 4.99 -5.36
N HIS A 63 -13.36 5.68 -5.76
CA HIS A 63 -13.40 6.68 -6.83
C HIS A 63 -13.07 6.13 -8.22
N GLU A 64 -12.55 4.90 -8.35
CA GLU A 64 -12.39 4.25 -9.65
C GLU A 64 -13.69 3.56 -10.07
N SER A 65 -14.38 4.11 -11.06
CA SER A 65 -15.67 3.60 -11.59
C SER A 65 -15.59 2.23 -12.30
N THR A 66 -14.50 1.49 -12.16
CA THR A 66 -14.25 0.23 -12.88
C THR A 66 -13.86 -0.87 -11.90
N VAL A 67 -14.87 -1.59 -11.39
CA VAL A 67 -14.90 -3.02 -10.97
C VAL A 67 -13.90 -3.53 -9.92
N ASP A 68 -12.80 -2.84 -9.62
CA ASP A 68 -11.74 -3.31 -8.73
C ASP A 68 -11.70 -2.47 -7.45
N THR A 69 -12.74 -2.58 -6.62
CA THR A 69 -12.68 -2.08 -5.24
C THR A 69 -11.64 -2.92 -4.48
N PHE A 70 -10.72 -2.28 -3.75
CA PHE A 70 -9.79 -3.02 -2.90
C PHE A 70 -10.58 -3.69 -1.77
N GLY A 71 -10.38 -4.99 -1.56
CA GLY A 71 -10.87 -5.62 -0.34
C GLY A 71 -10.00 -5.21 0.84
N GLU A 72 -10.58 -5.29 2.04
CA GLU A 72 -9.91 -4.90 3.28
C GLU A 72 -8.62 -5.69 3.50
N ASP A 73 -8.62 -6.98 3.17
CA ASP A 73 -7.45 -7.85 3.25
C ASP A 73 -6.31 -7.37 2.31
N GLU A 74 -6.64 -6.95 1.09
CA GLU A 74 -5.64 -6.48 0.13
C GLU A 74 -4.99 -5.15 0.56
N ILE A 75 -5.77 -4.27 1.21
CA ILE A 75 -5.26 -3.03 1.79
C ILE A 75 -4.31 -3.35 2.95
N GLU A 76 -4.70 -4.27 3.83
CA GLU A 76 -3.93 -4.63 5.01
C GLU A 76 -2.60 -5.30 4.64
N ASP A 77 -2.62 -6.24 3.69
CA ASP A 77 -1.42 -6.88 3.14
C ASP A 77 -0.48 -5.84 2.51
N ALA A 78 -1.04 -4.92 1.72
CA ALA A 78 -0.26 -3.87 1.07
C ALA A 78 0.39 -2.91 2.09
N LEU A 79 -0.33 -2.55 3.16
CA LEU A 79 0.20 -1.74 4.26
C LEU A 79 1.25 -2.50 5.07
N GLU A 80 1.13 -3.82 5.23
CA GLU A 80 2.16 -4.63 5.88
C GLU A 80 3.47 -4.61 5.08
N ILE A 81 3.38 -4.76 3.76
CA ILE A 81 4.56 -4.74 2.87
C ILE A 81 5.19 -3.33 2.84
N ALA A 82 4.36 -2.28 2.79
CA ALA A 82 4.82 -0.90 2.75
C ALA A 82 5.42 -0.41 4.08
N ASP A 83 5.03 -1.02 5.22
CA ASP A 83 5.61 -0.74 6.53
C ASP A 83 6.93 -1.51 6.75
N VAL A 84 7.93 -1.14 5.96
CA VAL A 84 9.26 -1.78 5.94
C VAL A 84 9.89 -1.90 7.33
N LYS A 85 9.64 -0.93 8.22
CA LYS A 85 10.21 -0.89 9.57
C LYS A 85 9.26 -1.37 10.67
N GLY A 86 8.02 -1.75 10.34
CA GLY A 86 7.01 -2.15 11.32
C GLY A 86 6.66 -1.04 12.30
N THR A 87 6.65 0.21 11.85
CA THR A 87 6.40 1.39 12.71
C THR A 87 4.92 1.72 12.88
N GLY A 88 4.04 1.19 12.03
CA GLY A 88 2.62 1.52 12.02
C GLY A 88 2.30 2.95 11.58
N VAL A 89 3.29 3.68 11.05
CA VAL A 89 3.13 5.04 10.51
C VAL A 89 3.69 5.13 9.10
N PHE A 90 3.02 5.90 8.26
CA PHE A 90 3.29 5.94 6.82
C PHE A 90 3.58 7.37 6.38
N ARG A 91 4.67 7.51 5.62
CA ARG A 91 4.87 8.69 4.78
C ARG A 91 4.05 8.57 3.51
N PHE A 92 3.87 9.68 2.81
CA PHE A 92 3.18 9.70 1.51
C PHE A 92 3.71 8.66 0.52
N CYS A 93 5.03 8.47 0.43
CA CYS A 93 5.62 7.45 -0.45
C CYS A 93 5.26 6.01 -0.03
N GLY A 94 5.15 5.72 1.27
CA GLY A 94 4.66 4.44 1.74
C GLY A 94 3.18 4.22 1.39
N LEU A 95 2.36 5.26 1.52
CA LEU A 95 0.95 5.21 1.12
C LEU A 95 0.79 4.96 -0.39
N VAL A 96 1.59 5.63 -1.23
CA VAL A 96 1.61 5.42 -2.68
C VAL A 96 2.00 3.98 -3.03
N VAL A 97 3.02 3.43 -2.38
CA VAL A 97 3.41 2.03 -2.57
C VAL A 97 2.27 1.09 -2.17
N ALA A 98 1.64 1.31 -1.02
CA ALA A 98 0.51 0.50 -0.59
C ALA A 98 -0.67 0.57 -1.57
N ALA A 99 -1.02 1.76 -2.08
CA ALA A 99 -2.06 1.93 -3.10
C ALA A 99 -1.76 1.13 -4.39
N MET A 100 -0.50 1.14 -4.84
CA MET A 100 -0.09 0.37 -6.01
C MET A 100 -0.13 -1.13 -5.78
N LEU A 101 0.31 -1.58 -4.61
CA LEU A 101 0.32 -2.98 -4.23
C LEU A 101 -1.11 -3.52 -4.12
N ALA A 102 -2.01 -2.80 -3.44
CA ALA A 102 -3.42 -3.16 -3.32
C ALA A 102 -4.10 -3.30 -4.70
N LYS A 103 -3.71 -2.47 -5.68
CA LYS A 103 -4.24 -2.52 -7.06
C LYS A 103 -3.67 -3.65 -7.93
N ARG A 104 -2.52 -4.22 -7.56
CA ARG A 104 -1.73 -5.08 -8.47
C ARG A 104 -1.29 -6.41 -7.88
N LEU A 105 -1.55 -6.67 -6.60
CA LEU A 105 -1.45 -7.99 -6.01
C LEU A 105 -2.74 -8.76 -6.36
N PRO A 106 -2.74 -9.62 -7.40
CA PRO A 106 -3.81 -10.59 -7.50
C PRO A 106 -3.77 -11.44 -6.23
N ARG A 107 -4.94 -11.72 -5.64
CA ARG A 107 -5.06 -12.75 -4.60
C ARG A 107 -4.20 -13.94 -5.02
N ALA A 108 -3.30 -14.38 -4.15
CA ALA A 108 -2.72 -15.70 -4.30
C ALA A 108 -3.90 -16.69 -4.22
N VAL A 109 -4.48 -17.04 -5.36
CA VAL A 109 -5.49 -18.08 -5.49
C VAL A 109 -4.91 -19.29 -4.79
N GLY A 110 -5.62 -19.75 -3.76
CA GLY A 110 -5.11 -20.59 -2.69
C GLY A 110 -4.10 -21.62 -3.16
N VAL A 111 -2.98 -21.69 -2.44
CA VAL A 111 -2.19 -22.92 -2.38
C VAL A 111 -3.19 -24.03 -2.02
N PRO A 112 -3.45 -25.02 -2.90
CA PRO A 112 -4.34 -26.10 -2.56
C PRO A 112 -3.72 -26.78 -1.33
N ASN A 113 -4.41 -26.71 -0.20
CA ASN A 113 -4.11 -27.56 0.94
C ASN A 113 -4.15 -28.98 0.38
N GLY A 114 -2.97 -29.57 0.21
CA GLY A 114 -2.81 -30.98 -0.08
C GLY A 114 -3.45 -31.74 1.07
N SER A 115 -4.74 -32.06 0.92
CA SER A 115 -5.38 -33.09 1.72
C SER A 115 -4.75 -34.39 1.30
N SER A 116 -3.70 -34.79 2.04
CA SER A 116 -3.30 -36.17 2.14
C SER A 116 -4.51 -36.99 2.62
N ARG A 117 -5.04 -37.82 1.73
CA ARG A 117 -5.68 -39.08 2.06
C ARG A 117 -5.19 -40.14 1.08
#